data_AF-A0A383RYL3-F1
#
_entry.id   AF-A0A383RYL3-F1
#
_cell.length_a   1.000
_cell.length_b   1.000
_cell.length_c   1.000
_cell.angle_alpha   90.00
_cell.angle_beta   90.00
_cell.angle_gamma   90.00
#
_symmetry.space_group_name_H-M   'P 1'
#
loop_
_entity.id
_entity.type
_entity.pdbx_description
1 polymer ?
#
loop_
_entity_poly.entity_id
_entity_poly.type
_entity_poly.pdbx_seq_one_letter_code
_entity_poly.pdbx_strand_id
1 'polypeptide(L)'
;MVQTRQPQARAAVLRMINEIGCKGCLNNWLVSSAIVGPRTEAQWDTYAGALEVKVSAEDEAFIDSLVTPGHASTPGFNYVAHFVSGRRAR
;
A
#
# COMPACT_ATOMS: atom_id res chain seq x y z
N MET A 1 -12.48 32.53 -16.82
CA MET A 1 -11.12 31.97 -16.65
C MET A 1 -11.19 30.92 -15.54
N VAL A 2 -11.63 29.70 -15.89
CA VAL A 2 -11.83 28.61 -14.92
C VAL A 2 -10.54 27.78 -14.88
N GLN A 3 -9.93 27.72 -13.71
CA GLN A 3 -8.63 27.16 -13.45
C GLN A 3 -8.64 25.62 -13.61
N THR A 4 -8.13 25.11 -14.72
CA THR A 4 -7.83 23.69 -14.96
C THR A 4 -6.60 23.25 -14.15
N ARG A 5 -6.74 23.02 -12.83
CA ARG A 5 -5.67 22.46 -11.96
C ARG A 5 -5.87 20.99 -11.56
N GLN A 6 -6.83 20.27 -12.16
CA GLN A 6 -7.24 18.95 -11.67
C GLN A 6 -6.40 17.71 -12.06
N PRO A 7 -5.71 17.61 -13.21
CA PRO A 7 -5.05 16.35 -13.59
C PRO A 7 -3.81 16.01 -12.75
N GLN A 8 -3.01 17.03 -12.40
CA GLN A 8 -1.76 16.83 -11.64
C GLN A 8 -2.02 16.41 -10.19
N ALA A 9 -3.05 16.99 -9.54
CA ALA A 9 -3.44 16.63 -8.18
C ALA A 9 -3.91 15.17 -8.09
N ARG A 10 -4.71 14.71 -9.07
CA ARG A 10 -5.17 13.30 -9.12
C ARG A 10 -4.01 12.33 -9.36
N ALA A 11 -3.08 12.67 -10.24
CA ALA A 11 -1.88 11.86 -10.49
C ALA A 11 -0.98 11.76 -9.25
N ALA A 12 -0.79 12.86 -8.51
CA ALA A 12 -0.02 12.87 -7.28
C ALA A 12 -0.64 11.98 -6.18
N VAL A 13 -1.98 12.00 -6.04
CA VAL A 13 -2.68 11.14 -5.08
C VAL A 13 -2.58 9.66 -5.45
N LEU A 14 -2.76 9.31 -6.72
CA LEU A 14 -2.62 7.92 -7.17
C LEU A 14 -1.19 7.40 -7.00
N ARG A 15 -0.20 8.25 -7.25
CA ARG A 15 1.21 7.96 -6.98
C ARG A 15 1.44 7.66 -5.49
N MET A 16 0.93 8.52 -4.61
CA MET A 16 1.05 8.35 -3.16
C MET A 16 0.40 7.04 -2.67
N ILE A 17 -0.76 6.67 -3.23
CA ILE A 17 -1.44 5.40 -2.89
C ILE A 17 -0.59 4.18 -3.28
N ASN A 18 0.01 4.21 -4.47
CA ASN A 18 0.88 3.13 -4.96
C ASN A 18 2.13 2.97 -4.08
N GLU A 19 2.78 4.10 -3.76
CA GLU A 19 4.00 4.15 -2.95
C GLU A 19 3.74 3.63 -1.53
N ILE A 20 2.70 4.15 -0.85
CA ILE A 20 2.35 3.75 0.52
C ILE A 20 1.86 2.30 0.57
N GLY A 21 1.06 1.87 -0.41
CA GLY A 21 0.57 0.49 -0.48
C GLY A 21 1.72 -0.51 -0.62
N CYS A 22 2.64 -0.28 -1.56
CA CYS A 22 3.80 -1.16 -1.75
C CYS A 22 4.73 -1.12 -0.54
N LYS A 23 5.01 0.08 0.01
CA LYS A 23 5.86 0.19 1.18
C LYS A 23 5.25 -0.49 2.40
N GLY A 24 3.94 -0.38 2.61
CA GLY A 24 3.23 -1.06 3.69
C GLY A 24 3.30 -2.59 3.62
N CYS A 25 3.41 -3.17 2.41
CA CYS A 25 3.71 -4.60 2.24
C CYS A 25 5.17 -4.91 2.60
N LEU A 26 6.11 -4.11 2.10
CA LEU A 26 7.56 -4.30 2.29
C LEU A 26 8.05 -3.97 3.70
N ASN A 27 7.28 -3.20 4.48
CA ASN A 27 7.57 -2.94 5.88
C ASN A 27 7.23 -4.12 6.79
N ASN A 28 6.64 -5.20 6.27
CA ASN A 28 6.44 -6.43 7.02
C ASN A 28 7.72 -7.28 7.02
N TRP A 29 8.26 -7.62 8.19
CA TRP A 29 9.45 -8.47 8.34
C TRP A 29 9.32 -9.85 7.66
N LEU A 30 8.07 -10.35 7.52
CA LEU A 30 7.77 -11.64 6.89
C LEU A 30 7.74 -11.58 5.35
N VAL A 31 7.81 -10.39 4.76
CA VAL A 31 7.71 -10.17 3.31
C VAL A 31 9.08 -9.73 2.78
N SER A 32 9.63 -10.49 1.86
CA SER A 32 10.93 -10.20 1.23
C SER A 32 10.82 -9.42 -0.07
N SER A 33 9.68 -9.50 -0.76
CA SER A 33 9.43 -8.83 -2.02
C SER A 33 7.93 -8.60 -2.25
N ALA A 34 7.60 -7.65 -3.13
CA ALA A 34 6.24 -7.37 -3.56
C ALA A 34 6.17 -7.48 -5.09
N ILE A 35 5.16 -8.20 -5.59
CA ILE A 35 4.85 -8.24 -7.02
C ILE A 35 3.83 -7.14 -7.29
N VAL A 36 4.18 -6.23 -8.20
CA VAL A 36 3.31 -5.14 -8.64
C VAL A 36 2.83 -5.39 -10.06
N GLY A 37 1.61 -4.94 -10.37
CA GLY A 37 0.99 -5.12 -11.69
C GLY A 37 0.78 -3.79 -12.43
N PRO A 38 1.85 -3.08 -12.84
CA PRO A 38 1.71 -1.85 -13.59
C PRO A 38 1.10 -2.12 -14.97
N ARG A 39 0.22 -1.24 -15.43
CA ARG A 39 -0.24 -1.22 -16.83
C ARG A 39 0.50 -0.20 -17.69
N THR A 40 1.27 0.67 -17.06
CA THR A 40 2.07 1.71 -17.72
C THR A 40 3.41 1.89 -17.01
N GLU A 41 4.40 2.40 -17.73
CA GLU A 41 5.73 2.72 -17.16
C GLU A 41 5.64 3.77 -16.07
N ALA A 42 4.79 4.79 -16.24
CA ALA A 42 4.54 5.77 -15.19
C ALA A 42 4.02 5.14 -13.89
N GLN A 43 3.29 4.02 -13.93
CA GLN A 43 2.90 3.30 -12.70
C GLN A 43 4.10 2.54 -12.10
N TRP A 44 4.95 1.96 -12.95
CA TRP A 44 6.18 1.31 -12.50
C TRP A 44 7.07 2.26 -11.70
N ASP A 45 7.28 3.47 -12.22
CA ASP A 45 8.09 4.50 -11.52
C ASP A 45 7.53 4.85 -10.14
N THR A 46 6.19 4.90 -10.00
CA THR A 46 5.56 5.11 -8.69
C THR A 46 5.83 3.96 -7.73
N TYR A 47 5.81 2.70 -8.19
CA TYR A 47 6.08 1.56 -7.33
C TYR A 47 7.56 1.50 -6.92
N ALA A 48 8.48 1.87 -7.80
CA ALA A 48 9.90 1.98 -7.48
C ALA A 48 10.15 3.01 -6.36
N GLY A 49 9.44 4.15 -6.40
CA GLY A 49 9.48 5.18 -5.36
C GLY A 49 9.10 4.68 -3.96
N ALA A 50 8.35 3.58 -3.85
CA ALA A 50 7.98 2.99 -2.56
C ALA A 50 9.21 2.61 -1.71
N LEU A 51 10.35 2.28 -2.33
CA LEU A 51 11.56 1.89 -1.61
C LEU A 51 12.14 3.02 -0.74
N GLU A 52 11.92 4.27 -1.15
CA GLU A 52 12.41 5.47 -0.47
C GLU A 52 11.45 5.97 0.62
N VAL A 53 10.19 5.52 0.60
CA VAL A 53 9.20 5.88 1.61
C VAL A 53 9.63 5.35 2.98
N LYS A 54 9.61 6.23 3.97
CA LYS A 54 9.74 5.87 5.38
C LYS A 54 8.35 5.85 6.00
N VAL A 55 8.01 4.75 6.65
CA VAL A 55 6.72 4.56 7.31
C VAL A 55 6.93 4.79 8.80
N SER A 56 6.15 5.68 9.39
CA SER A 56 6.12 5.91 10.84
C SER A 56 5.16 4.93 11.53
N ALA A 57 5.23 4.83 12.87
CA ALA A 57 4.29 4.01 13.63
C ALA A 57 2.84 4.52 13.48
N GLU A 58 2.65 5.83 13.35
CA GLU A 58 1.35 6.45 13.09
C GLU A 58 0.79 6.06 11.72
N ASP A 59 1.65 6.02 10.69
CA ASP A 59 1.25 5.55 9.36
C ASP A 59 0.84 4.08 9.39
N GLU A 60 1.58 3.23 10.11
CA GLU A 60 1.21 1.82 10.26
C GLU A 60 -0.14 1.66 10.96
N ALA A 61 -0.35 2.36 12.07
CA ALA A 61 -1.62 2.35 12.79
C ALA A 61 -2.79 2.82 11.90
N PHE A 62 -2.54 3.83 11.06
CA PHE A 62 -3.53 4.29 10.08
C PHE A 62 -3.83 3.20 9.05
N ILE A 63 -2.82 2.55 8.47
CA ILE A 63 -3.03 1.49 7.47
C ILE A 63 -3.76 0.28 8.10
N ASP A 64 -3.45 -0.10 9.34
CA ASP A 64 -4.15 -1.16 10.07
C ASP A 64 -5.62 -0.81 10.34
N SER A 65 -5.96 0.48 10.47
CA SER A 65 -7.36 0.92 10.58
C SER A 65 -8.14 0.77 9.28
N LEU A 66 -7.47 0.78 8.12
CA LEU A 66 -8.08 0.58 6.80
C LEU A 66 -8.22 -0.91 6.46
N VAL A 67 -7.25 -1.71 6.91
CA VAL A 67 -7.22 -3.17 6.67
C VAL A 67 -6.88 -3.86 7.98
N THR A 68 -7.90 -4.44 8.62
CA THR A 68 -7.73 -5.18 9.87
C THR A 68 -6.65 -6.26 9.73
N PRO A 69 -5.65 -6.29 10.64
CA PRO A 69 -4.62 -7.32 10.62
C PRO A 69 -5.21 -8.73 10.65
N GLY A 70 -4.66 -9.61 9.83
CA GLY A 70 -5.06 -11.03 9.76
C GLY A 70 -6.30 -11.29 8.91
N HIS A 71 -6.87 -10.25 8.27
CA HIS A 71 -8.02 -10.38 7.41
C HIS A 71 -7.61 -10.49 5.93
N ALA A 72 -8.29 -11.34 5.17
CA ALA A 72 -8.09 -11.41 3.72
C ALA A 72 -8.66 -10.16 3.02
N SER A 73 -8.27 -9.93 1.76
CA SER A 73 -8.84 -8.84 0.94
C SER A 73 -10.34 -9.00 0.68
N THR A 74 -10.88 -10.22 0.84
CA THR A 74 -12.31 -10.48 0.85
C THR A 74 -12.90 -10.17 2.23
N PRO A 75 -13.78 -9.17 2.37
CA PRO A 75 -14.40 -8.84 3.64
C PRO A 75 -15.13 -10.03 4.26
N GLY A 76 -14.97 -10.23 5.57
CA GLY A 76 -15.61 -11.32 6.32
C GLY A 76 -15.06 -12.75 6.11
N PHE A 77 -14.09 -12.96 5.21
CA PHE A 77 -13.53 -14.30 4.98
C PHE A 77 -12.29 -14.57 5.86
N ASN A 78 -12.46 -15.42 6.88
CA ASN A 78 -11.36 -15.96 7.70
C ASN A 78 -11.34 -17.48 7.58
N TYR A 79 -10.24 -18.04 7.07
CA TYR A 79 -10.12 -19.48 6.90
C TYR A 79 -9.65 -20.13 8.21
N VAL A 80 -10.55 -20.85 8.88
CA VAL A 80 -10.31 -21.40 10.23
C VAL A 80 -9.10 -22.33 10.30
N ALA A 81 -8.81 -23.08 9.23
CA ALA A 81 -7.68 -24.02 9.20
C ALA A 81 -6.33 -23.36 8.87
N HIS A 82 -6.31 -22.13 8.35
CA HIS A 82 -5.11 -21.36 8.01
C HIS A 82 -5.29 -19.92 8.44
N PHE A 83 -5.11 -19.70 9.75
CA PHE A 83 -5.16 -18.37 10.33
C PHE A 83 -4.00 -17.52 9.83
N VAL A 84 -4.31 -16.30 9.36
CA VAL A 84 -3.30 -15.32 8.98
C VAL A 84 -3.04 -14.43 10.19
N SER A 85 -1.83 -14.48 10.75
CA SER A 85 -1.45 -13.71 11.95
C SER A 85 -1.37 -12.19 11.74
N GLY A 86 -1.59 -11.71 10.53
CA GLY A 86 -1.41 -10.30 10.17
C GLY A 86 0.04 -9.92 9.90
N ARG A 87 0.28 -8.61 9.73
CA ARG A 87 1.60 -8.06 9.44
C ARG A 87 2.44 -7.96 10.71
N ARG A 88 3.77 -8.12 10.58
CA ARG A 88 4.75 -7.79 11.62
C ARG A 88 5.65 -6.70 11.09
N ALA A 89 5.49 -5.49 11.60
CA ALA A 89 6.31 -4.35 11.21
C ALA A 89 7.82 -4.62 11.40
N ARG A 90 8.62 -3.99 10.55
CA ARG A 90 10.09 -4.04 10.56
C ARG A 90 10.67 -2.99 11.50
#